data_AF-A0A397GQW2-F1
#
_entry.id   AF-A0A397GQW2-F1
#
_cell.length_a   1.000
_cell.length_b   1.000
_cell.length_c   1.000
_cell.angle_alpha   90.00
_cell.angle_beta   90.00
_cell.angle_gamma   90.00
#
_symmetry.space_group_name_H-M   'P 1'
#
loop_
_entity.id
_entity.type
_entity.pdbx_description
1 polymer ?
#
loop_
_entity_poly.entity_id
_entity_poly.type
_entity_poly.pdbx_seq_one_letter_code
_entity_poly.pdbx_strand_id
1 'polypeptide(L)'
;MLLNLPPELIQLVLRSSTTPSFLQVALSCRALYEIASSSREVILHHLHKTPGLEVDTGNLKTRQLFQLLMKRSFQLLYGAQFSAKCTTFCFEDFALDARASSLASHGDRDIALVLKGWQDVYVFQAKDGQLHLKTQLRSPEDQPGRIEVLKTAFDREGGVNVLQRLLPAIEEDRLGATHPFVRHAIQSGPRVSVYMARHSLQTLNEPIRMCAFPDHAEYEPLALAAAGESTFAISWQHFRESDDYEVVLYNSPRQSSSNTPGIIGTLRFFAVHPVL
;
A
#
# COMPACT_ATOMS: atom_id res chain seq x y z
N MET A 1 35.47 -22.01 -10.57
CA MET A 1 36.33 -21.64 -9.41
C MET A 1 35.57 -21.48 -8.09
N LEU A 2 34.26 -21.20 -8.06
CA LEU A 2 33.48 -21.22 -6.81
C LEU A 2 33.22 -22.65 -6.27
N LEU A 3 32.93 -23.60 -7.16
CA LEU A 3 32.68 -25.01 -6.83
C LEU A 3 33.92 -25.80 -6.36
N ASN A 4 35.11 -25.18 -6.41
CA ASN A 4 36.34 -25.80 -5.93
C ASN A 4 36.56 -25.53 -4.43
N LEU A 5 35.73 -24.68 -3.83
CA LEU A 5 35.76 -24.39 -2.41
C LEU A 5 35.02 -25.48 -1.62
N PRO A 6 35.44 -25.77 -0.38
CA PRO A 6 34.66 -26.56 0.56
C PRO A 6 33.22 -26.01 0.72
N PRO A 7 32.21 -26.88 0.86
CA PRO A 7 30.82 -26.48 1.04
C PRO A 7 30.59 -25.47 2.17
N GLU A 8 31.38 -25.54 3.24
CA GLU A 8 31.29 -24.67 4.41
C GLU A 8 31.68 -23.22 4.05
N LEU A 9 32.72 -23.05 3.23
CA LEU A 9 33.12 -21.73 2.74
C LEU A 9 32.10 -21.17 1.76
N ILE A 10 31.52 -22.03 0.92
CA ILE A 10 30.43 -21.63 0.02
C ILE A 10 29.21 -21.18 0.84
N GLN A 11 28.84 -21.91 1.89
CA GLN A 11 27.75 -21.55 2.81
C GLN A 11 28.00 -20.21 3.52
N LEU A 12 29.24 -19.93 3.92
CA LEU A 12 29.62 -18.66 4.52
C LEU A 12 29.41 -17.48 3.54
N VAL A 13 29.87 -17.65 2.30
CA VAL A 13 29.66 -16.66 1.23
C VAL A 13 28.16 -16.46 0.98
N LEU A 14 27.40 -17.55 0.87
CA LEU A 14 25.95 -17.50 0.68
C LEU A 14 25.24 -16.75 1.81
N ARG A 15 25.58 -17.02 3.07
CA ARG A 15 25.04 -16.32 4.24
C ARG A 15 25.29 -14.81 4.20
N SER A 16 26.46 -14.39 3.73
CA SER A 16 26.83 -12.97 3.66
C SER A 16 26.12 -12.20 2.53
N SER A 17 25.49 -12.91 1.59
CA SER A 17 24.83 -12.31 0.44
C SER A 17 23.42 -11.78 0.75
N THR A 18 22.85 -11.00 -0.18
CA THR A 18 21.43 -10.64 -0.12
C THR A 18 20.56 -11.85 -0.47
N THR A 19 19.32 -11.93 0.02
CA THR A 19 18.41 -13.04 -0.33
C THR A 19 18.22 -13.23 -1.85
N PRO A 20 18.04 -12.16 -2.66
CA PRO A 20 17.99 -12.32 -4.12
C PRO A 20 19.26 -12.95 -4.71
N SER A 21 20.44 -12.50 -4.28
CA SER A 21 21.73 -13.07 -4.74
C SER A 21 21.90 -14.52 -4.31
N PHE A 22 21.55 -14.84 -3.06
CA PHE A 22 21.55 -16.21 -2.54
C PHE A 22 20.72 -17.14 -3.43
N LEU A 23 19.48 -16.75 -3.75
CA LEU A 23 18.58 -17.55 -4.57
C LEU A 23 19.10 -17.69 -6.00
N GLN A 24 19.62 -16.61 -6.58
CA GLN A 24 20.21 -16.66 -7.91
C GLN A 24 21.38 -17.64 -7.97
N VAL A 25 22.27 -17.61 -6.98
CA VAL A 25 23.40 -18.55 -6.89
C VAL A 25 22.91 -19.97 -6.64
N ALA A 26 21.96 -20.18 -5.72
CA ALA A 26 21.40 -21.49 -5.41
C ALA A 26 20.71 -22.14 -6.62
N LEU A 27 20.05 -21.34 -7.47
CA LEU A 27 19.33 -21.84 -8.65
C LEU A 27 20.20 -21.91 -9.92
N SER A 28 21.46 -21.45 -9.85
CA SER A 28 22.35 -21.42 -11.02
C SER A 28 22.84 -22.81 -11.44
N CYS A 29 23.09 -23.71 -10.48
CA CYS A 29 23.51 -25.08 -10.77
C CYS A 29 23.14 -26.05 -9.64
N ARG A 30 23.14 -27.35 -9.96
CA ARG A 30 22.72 -28.40 -9.02
C ARG A 30 23.58 -28.47 -7.75
N ALA A 31 24.91 -28.34 -7.87
CA ALA A 31 25.80 -28.43 -6.71
C ALA A 31 25.54 -27.28 -5.72
N LEU A 32 25.36 -26.05 -6.22
CA LEU A 32 25.04 -24.90 -5.38
C LEU A 32 23.64 -25.00 -4.78
N TYR A 33 22.69 -25.56 -5.51
CA TYR A 33 21.35 -25.86 -4.98
C TYR A 33 21.43 -26.81 -3.77
N GLU A 34 22.18 -27.90 -3.89
CA GLU A 34 22.34 -28.90 -2.82
C GLU A 34 23.07 -28.29 -1.60
N ILE A 35 24.12 -27.48 -1.82
CA ILE A 35 24.83 -26.78 -0.74
C ILE A 35 23.95 -25.75 -0.04
N ALA A 36 23.19 -24.96 -0.80
CA ALA A 36 22.30 -23.91 -0.27
C ALA A 36 21.08 -24.48 0.47
N SER A 37 20.50 -25.56 -0.04
CA SER A 37 19.29 -26.18 0.52
C SER A 37 19.55 -27.14 1.69
N SER A 38 20.81 -27.49 1.96
CA SER A 38 21.21 -28.36 3.08
C SER A 38 21.55 -27.62 4.37
N SER A 39 21.91 -26.33 4.29
CA SER A 39 22.29 -25.55 5.47
C SER A 39 21.09 -24.85 6.11
N ARG A 40 20.59 -25.43 7.22
CA ARG A 40 19.48 -24.87 7.99
C ARG A 40 19.76 -23.45 8.46
N GLU A 41 20.97 -23.18 8.95
CA GLU A 41 21.35 -21.87 9.48
C GLU A 41 21.30 -20.78 8.39
N VAL A 42 21.85 -21.07 7.21
CA VAL A 42 21.84 -20.13 6.08
C VAL A 42 20.41 -19.84 5.62
N ILE A 43 19.57 -20.88 5.52
CA ILE A 43 18.17 -20.73 5.12
C ILE A 43 17.40 -19.88 6.14
N LEU A 44 17.58 -20.15 7.44
CA LEU A 44 16.94 -19.36 8.49
C LEU A 44 17.42 -17.91 8.43
N HIS A 45 18.72 -17.65 8.22
CA HIS A 45 19.24 -16.30 8.07
C HIS A 45 18.52 -15.52 6.96
N HIS A 46 18.33 -16.13 5.79
CA HIS A 46 17.60 -15.49 4.70
C HIS A 46 16.09 -15.38 4.95
N LEU A 47 15.47 -16.36 5.64
CA LEU A 47 14.07 -16.28 6.04
C LEU A 47 13.78 -15.09 6.96
N HIS A 48 14.65 -14.82 7.95
CA HIS A 48 14.50 -13.67 8.84
C HIS A 48 14.64 -12.33 8.10
N LYS A 49 15.43 -12.29 7.04
CA LYS A 49 15.59 -11.10 6.18
C LYS A 49 14.48 -10.96 5.13
N THR A 50 13.63 -11.96 4.95
CA THR A 50 12.61 -11.97 3.90
C THR A 50 11.23 -11.72 4.50
N PRO A 51 10.58 -10.58 4.18
CA PRO A 51 9.25 -10.26 4.67
C PRO A 51 8.23 -11.37 4.42
N GLY A 52 7.36 -11.62 5.39
CA GLY A 52 6.26 -12.58 5.28
C GLY A 52 5.68 -12.94 6.65
N LEU A 53 4.51 -13.56 6.65
CA LEU A 53 3.83 -14.00 7.88
C LEU A 53 4.76 -14.84 8.75
N GLU A 54 4.88 -14.53 10.04
CA GLU A 54 5.64 -15.36 10.97
C GLU A 54 5.03 -16.75 11.03
N VAL A 55 5.86 -17.75 10.75
CA VAL A 55 5.51 -19.17 10.83
C VAL A 55 6.49 -19.76 11.83
N ASP A 56 6.01 -20.64 12.70
CA ASP A 56 6.90 -21.40 13.58
C ASP A 56 7.90 -22.23 12.74
N THR A 57 9.11 -21.71 12.63
CA THR A 57 10.19 -22.31 11.85
C THR A 57 10.91 -23.42 12.63
N GLY A 58 10.68 -23.54 13.94
CA GLY A 58 11.32 -24.51 14.81
C GLY A 58 11.00 -25.95 14.40
N ASN A 59 9.75 -26.20 14.04
CA ASN A 59 9.24 -27.53 13.70
C ASN A 59 9.43 -27.96 12.23
N LEU A 60 9.86 -27.05 11.36
CA LEU A 60 10.00 -27.33 9.92
C LEU A 60 11.34 -28.00 9.61
N LYS A 61 11.33 -29.03 8.75
CA LYS A 61 12.56 -29.64 8.20
C LYS A 61 13.29 -28.65 7.30
N THR A 62 14.61 -28.78 7.15
CA THR A 62 15.45 -27.89 6.32
C THR A 62 14.90 -27.71 4.89
N ARG A 63 14.45 -28.79 4.26
CA ARG A 63 13.82 -28.73 2.93
C ARG A 63 12.53 -27.91 2.91
N GLN A 64 11.72 -28.00 3.96
CA GLN A 64 10.49 -27.21 4.10
C GLN A 64 10.81 -25.72 4.32
N LEU A 65 11.85 -25.42 5.10
CA LEU A 65 12.34 -24.05 5.26
C LEU A 65 12.82 -23.46 3.93
N PHE A 66 13.55 -24.23 3.12
CA PHE A 66 13.99 -23.79 1.81
C PHE A 66 12.80 -23.54 0.87
N GLN A 67 11.79 -24.42 0.88
CA GLN A 67 10.54 -24.21 0.13
C GLN A 67 9.78 -22.96 0.59
N LEU A 68 9.72 -22.70 1.90
CA LEU A 68 9.11 -21.50 2.45
C LEU A 68 9.85 -20.24 2.00
N LEU A 69 11.19 -20.26 2.04
CA LEU A 69 12.02 -19.15 1.56
C LEU A 69 11.77 -18.87 0.08
N MET A 70 11.79 -19.92 -0.76
CA MET A 70 11.49 -19.82 -2.19
C MET A 70 10.09 -19.22 -2.41
N LYS A 71 9.07 -19.71 -1.69
CA LYS A 71 7.69 -19.22 -1.80
C LYS A 71 7.58 -17.74 -1.46
N ARG A 72 8.12 -17.30 -0.32
CA ARG A 72 8.11 -15.88 0.09
C ARG A 72 8.85 -15.02 -0.93
N SER A 73 10.01 -15.49 -1.39
CA SER A 73 10.85 -14.75 -2.32
C SER A 73 10.18 -14.57 -3.69
N PHE A 74 9.48 -15.59 -4.19
CA PHE A 74 8.68 -15.47 -5.41
C PHE A 74 7.51 -14.48 -5.24
N GLN A 75 6.85 -14.47 -4.07
CA GLN A 75 5.80 -13.49 -3.78
C GLN A 75 6.34 -12.05 -3.74
N LEU A 76 7.61 -11.88 -3.38
CA LEU A 76 8.33 -10.60 -3.41
C LEU A 76 9.01 -10.32 -4.76
N LEU A 77 8.73 -11.13 -5.80
CA LEU A 77 9.28 -10.99 -7.15
C LEU A 77 10.82 -11.03 -7.20
N TYR A 78 11.47 -11.66 -6.22
CA TYR A 78 12.93 -11.83 -6.25
C TYR A 78 13.33 -12.68 -7.46
N GLY A 79 14.24 -12.14 -8.28
CA GLY A 79 14.71 -12.79 -9.49
C GLY A 79 13.82 -12.55 -10.72
N ALA A 80 12.68 -11.89 -10.56
CA ALA A 80 11.82 -11.51 -11.69
C ALA A 80 12.57 -10.61 -12.70
N GLN A 81 13.56 -9.84 -12.25
CA GLN A 81 14.37 -9.00 -13.15
C GLN A 81 15.16 -9.79 -14.21
N PHE A 82 15.41 -11.10 -13.99
CA PHE A 82 16.18 -11.92 -14.93
C PHE A 82 15.31 -12.73 -15.89
N SER A 83 14.06 -13.02 -15.50
CA SER A 83 13.18 -13.93 -16.22
C SER A 83 11.87 -13.29 -16.69
N ALA A 84 11.47 -12.16 -16.10
CA ALA A 84 10.28 -11.44 -16.50
C ALA A 84 10.59 -10.49 -17.67
N LYS A 85 9.67 -10.46 -18.64
CA LYS A 85 9.65 -9.39 -19.63
C LYS A 85 9.12 -8.13 -18.95
N CYS A 86 10.01 -7.18 -18.68
CA CYS A 86 9.64 -5.89 -18.10
C CYS A 86 9.19 -4.93 -19.21
N THR A 87 7.99 -4.36 -19.09
CA THR A 87 7.58 -3.19 -19.86
C THR A 87 7.59 -2.00 -18.90
N THR A 88 8.38 -0.97 -19.21
CA THR A 88 8.41 0.27 -18.43
C THR A 88 7.50 1.30 -19.08
N PHE A 89 6.62 1.92 -18.29
CA PHE A 89 5.74 3.00 -18.73
C PHE A 89 6.21 4.31 -18.09
N CYS A 90 6.47 5.31 -18.93
CA CYS A 90 6.86 6.64 -18.49
C CYS A 90 5.68 7.59 -18.65
N PHE A 91 5.34 8.32 -17.59
CA PHE A 91 4.29 9.34 -17.59
C PHE A 91 4.91 10.73 -17.79
N GLU A 92 5.71 10.89 -18.84
CA GLU A 92 6.38 12.15 -19.23
C GLU A 92 7.02 12.88 -18.03
N ASP A 93 6.64 14.14 -17.81
CA ASP A 93 7.15 15.03 -16.75
C ASP A 93 6.48 14.78 -15.38
N PHE A 94 5.60 13.78 -15.28
CA PHE A 94 4.85 13.51 -14.07
C PHE A 94 5.47 12.40 -13.24
N ALA A 95 5.69 12.70 -11.96
CA ALA A 95 6.10 11.70 -10.98
C ALA A 95 4.88 10.95 -10.44
N LEU A 96 4.94 9.61 -10.43
CA LEU A 96 3.92 8.78 -9.77
C LEU A 96 4.04 8.89 -8.25
N ASP A 97 2.89 8.98 -7.58
CA ASP A 97 2.79 8.74 -6.15
C ASP A 97 2.54 7.25 -5.90
N ALA A 98 3.62 6.50 -5.75
CA ALA A 98 3.56 5.07 -5.49
C ALA A 98 2.89 4.74 -4.15
N ARG A 99 2.88 5.67 -3.17
CA ARG A 99 2.26 5.44 -1.85
C ARG A 99 0.75 5.62 -1.88
N ALA A 100 0.25 6.46 -2.78
CA ALA A 100 -1.17 6.66 -3.03
C ALA A 100 -1.75 5.68 -4.05
N SER A 101 -0.94 5.19 -4.99
CA SER A 101 -1.33 4.23 -6.03
C SER A 101 -1.59 2.82 -5.47
N SER A 102 -2.36 2.01 -6.21
CA SER A 102 -2.64 0.61 -5.83
C SER A 102 -2.81 -0.32 -7.03
N LEU A 103 -2.66 -1.61 -6.77
CA LEU A 103 -2.90 -2.70 -7.71
C LEU A 103 -4.07 -3.54 -7.20
N ALA A 104 -5.02 -3.87 -8.07
CA ALA A 104 -6.12 -4.75 -7.73
C ALA A 104 -5.58 -6.13 -7.29
N SER A 105 -6.05 -6.59 -6.13
CA SER A 105 -5.64 -7.90 -5.59
C SER A 105 -6.42 -9.08 -6.19
N HIS A 106 -7.42 -8.80 -7.02
CA HIS A 106 -8.36 -9.77 -7.59
C HIS A 106 -8.96 -9.21 -8.89
N GLY A 107 -9.39 -10.11 -9.79
CA GLY A 107 -10.01 -9.75 -11.06
C GLY A 107 -9.01 -9.48 -12.18
N ASP A 108 -9.41 -8.63 -13.12
CA ASP A 108 -8.51 -8.06 -14.12
C ASP A 108 -7.39 -7.30 -13.40
N ARG A 109 -6.16 -7.34 -13.91
CA ARG A 109 -4.98 -6.69 -13.31
C ARG A 109 -5.08 -5.17 -13.44
N ASP A 110 -6.07 -4.60 -12.78
CA ASP A 110 -6.36 -3.19 -12.76
C ASP A 110 -5.40 -2.47 -11.82
N ILE A 111 -4.96 -1.29 -12.23
CA ILE A 111 -3.96 -0.48 -11.53
C ILE A 111 -4.54 0.91 -11.38
N ALA A 112 -4.63 1.41 -10.15
CA ALA A 112 -4.98 2.80 -9.86
C ALA A 112 -3.68 3.58 -9.65
N LEU A 113 -3.41 4.52 -10.55
CA LEU A 113 -2.22 5.37 -10.53
C LEU A 113 -2.59 6.80 -10.15
N VAL A 114 -1.82 7.34 -9.23
CA VAL A 114 -1.94 8.72 -8.74
C VAL A 114 -0.67 9.48 -9.14
N LEU A 115 -0.84 10.64 -9.76
CA LEU A 115 0.29 11.54 -10.06
C LEU A 115 0.54 12.47 -8.86
N LYS A 116 1.81 12.70 -8.51
CA LYS A 116 2.16 13.55 -7.37
C LYS A 116 1.60 14.96 -7.54
N GLY A 117 0.84 15.39 -6.54
CA GLY A 117 0.25 16.73 -6.50
C GLY A 117 -1.02 16.89 -7.35
N TRP A 118 -1.49 15.83 -8.00
CA TRP A 118 -2.77 15.81 -8.72
C TRP A 118 -3.87 15.21 -7.84
N GLN A 119 -5.12 15.57 -8.16
CA GLN A 119 -6.30 15.13 -7.43
C GLN A 119 -6.96 13.90 -8.07
N ASP A 120 -6.61 13.61 -9.33
CA ASP A 120 -7.24 12.58 -10.12
C ASP A 120 -6.53 11.23 -9.97
N VAL A 121 -7.33 10.16 -10.06
CA VAL A 121 -6.83 8.78 -10.07
C VAL A 121 -7.07 8.18 -11.44
N TYR A 122 -6.02 7.69 -12.09
CA TYR A 122 -6.11 7.04 -13.39
C TYR A 122 -6.16 5.53 -13.21
N VAL A 123 -7.22 4.88 -13.70
CA VAL A 123 -7.38 3.44 -13.61
C VAL A 123 -7.00 2.81 -14.94
N PHE A 124 -5.99 1.96 -14.92
CA PHE A 124 -5.49 1.22 -16.07
C PHE A 124 -5.81 -0.27 -15.93
N GLN A 125 -5.96 -0.96 -17.06
CA GLN A 125 -5.92 -2.41 -17.15
C GLN A 125 -4.56 -2.85 -17.69
N ALA A 126 -3.84 -3.70 -16.95
CA ALA A 126 -2.64 -4.34 -17.46
C ALA A 126 -2.99 -5.63 -18.22
N LYS A 127 -2.90 -5.59 -19.56
CA LYS A 127 -3.23 -6.71 -20.44
C LYS A 127 -2.20 -6.84 -21.55
N ASP A 128 -1.79 -8.05 -21.88
CA ASP A 128 -0.85 -8.35 -22.98
C ASP A 128 0.48 -7.55 -22.93
N GLY A 129 0.92 -7.20 -21.72
CA GLY A 129 2.14 -6.41 -21.49
C GLY A 129 1.98 -4.91 -21.79
N GLN A 130 0.76 -4.43 -22.02
CA GLN A 130 0.38 -3.04 -22.21
C GLN A 130 -0.50 -2.53 -21.07
N LEU A 131 -0.51 -1.20 -20.87
CA LEU A 131 -1.46 -0.52 -19.99
C LEU A 131 -2.53 0.17 -20.84
N HIS A 132 -3.79 -0.18 -20.61
CA HIS A 132 -4.93 0.46 -21.25
C HIS A 132 -5.67 1.31 -20.23
N LEU A 133 -5.83 2.61 -20.49
CA LEU A 133 -6.61 3.47 -19.62
C LEU A 133 -8.09 3.04 -19.66
N LYS A 134 -8.65 2.66 -18.51
CA LYS A 134 -10.08 2.35 -18.36
C LYS A 134 -10.87 3.62 -18.10
N THR A 135 -10.42 4.42 -17.14
CA THR A 135 -11.13 5.63 -16.70
C THR A 135 -10.21 6.55 -15.90
N GLN A 136 -10.66 7.80 -15.73
CA GLN A 136 -10.11 8.79 -14.82
C GLN A 136 -11.17 9.07 -13.74
N LEU A 137 -10.84 8.80 -12.49
CA LEU A 137 -11.67 9.14 -11.34
C LEU A 137 -11.34 10.56 -10.93
N ARG A 138 -12.31 11.45 -11.12
CA ARG A 138 -12.19 12.85 -10.70
C ARG A 138 -12.72 13.01 -9.30
N SER A 139 -12.05 13.87 -8.54
CA SER A 139 -12.57 14.35 -7.27
C SER A 139 -13.85 15.18 -7.48
N PRO A 140 -14.80 15.20 -6.52
CA PRO A 140 -15.97 16.09 -6.60
C PRO A 140 -15.55 17.56 -6.79
N GLU A 141 -16.07 18.21 -7.84
CA GLU A 141 -15.62 19.53 -8.31
C GLU A 141 -16.04 20.72 -7.40
N ASP A 142 -16.88 20.48 -6.39
CA ASP A 142 -17.54 21.57 -5.64
C ASP A 142 -16.84 22.01 -4.34
N GLN A 143 -15.65 21.48 -4.01
CA GLN A 143 -14.98 21.84 -2.74
C GLN A 143 -13.90 22.92 -2.94
N PRO A 144 -14.00 24.10 -2.26
CA PRO A 144 -12.95 25.10 -2.28
C PRO A 144 -11.70 24.56 -1.56
N GLY A 145 -10.64 24.29 -2.31
CA GLY A 145 -9.42 23.71 -1.77
C GLY A 145 -8.61 22.92 -2.79
N ARG A 146 -7.49 22.37 -2.33
CA ARG A 146 -6.72 21.36 -3.06
C ARG A 146 -6.97 20.00 -2.44
N ILE A 147 -7.25 19.00 -3.26
CA ILE A 147 -7.44 17.64 -2.79
C ILE A 147 -6.13 16.87 -3.00
N GLU A 148 -5.67 16.22 -1.95
CA GLU A 148 -4.51 15.34 -1.96
C GLU A 148 -5.00 13.89 -1.83
N VAL A 149 -4.68 13.06 -2.82
CA VAL A 149 -4.98 11.62 -2.75
C VAL A 149 -3.91 10.94 -1.89
N LEU A 150 -4.32 10.37 -0.76
CA LEU A 150 -3.41 9.74 0.20
C LEU A 150 -3.22 8.26 -0.09
N LYS A 151 -4.31 7.54 -0.40
CA LYS A 151 -4.33 6.09 -0.64
C LYS A 151 -5.47 5.71 -1.58
N THR A 152 -5.24 4.70 -2.41
CA THR A 152 -6.29 4.05 -3.19
C THR A 152 -6.36 2.56 -2.83
N ALA A 153 -7.54 1.96 -2.95
CA ALA A 153 -7.71 0.51 -2.85
C ALA A 153 -8.90 0.03 -3.68
N PHE A 154 -8.72 -1.08 -4.39
CA PHE A 154 -9.79 -1.79 -5.07
C PHE A 154 -10.61 -2.62 -4.08
N ASP A 155 -11.94 -2.57 -4.21
CA ASP A 155 -12.85 -3.48 -3.53
C ASP A 155 -13.27 -4.66 -4.42
N ARG A 156 -13.80 -5.72 -3.80
CA ARG A 156 -14.23 -6.95 -4.48
C ARG A 156 -15.46 -6.82 -5.35
N GLU A 157 -16.14 -5.68 -5.28
CA GLU A 157 -17.37 -5.40 -6.00
C GLU A 157 -17.13 -4.50 -7.23
N GLY A 158 -15.85 -4.26 -7.59
CA GLY A 158 -15.48 -3.46 -8.75
C GLY A 158 -15.54 -1.95 -8.50
N GLY A 159 -15.38 -1.52 -7.25
CA GLY A 159 -15.18 -0.13 -6.89
C GLY A 159 -13.72 0.20 -6.54
N VAL A 160 -13.38 1.49 -6.65
CA VAL A 160 -12.11 2.05 -6.19
C VAL A 160 -12.41 3.02 -5.05
N ASN A 161 -11.78 2.76 -3.91
CA ASN A 161 -11.84 3.58 -2.71
C ASN A 161 -10.63 4.52 -2.72
N VAL A 162 -10.88 5.81 -2.61
CA VAL A 162 -9.89 6.89 -2.67
C VAL A 162 -9.94 7.62 -1.33
N LEU A 163 -8.92 7.40 -0.52
CA LEU A 163 -8.70 8.15 0.71
C LEU A 163 -8.00 9.45 0.35
N GLN A 164 -8.65 10.57 0.63
CA GLN A 164 -8.21 11.87 0.20
C GLN A 164 -8.29 12.89 1.34
N ARG A 165 -7.50 13.94 1.21
CA ARG A 165 -7.37 15.01 2.17
C ARG A 165 -7.72 16.33 1.50
N LEU A 166 -8.67 17.06 2.09
CA LEU A 166 -8.96 18.42 1.65
C LEU A 166 -8.01 19.38 2.34
N LEU A 167 -7.16 20.03 1.55
CA LEU A 167 -6.36 21.17 1.98
C LEU A 167 -7.14 22.43 1.65
N PRO A 168 -7.52 23.25 2.65
CA PRO A 168 -8.23 24.50 2.39
C PRO A 168 -7.37 25.41 1.50
N ALA A 169 -7.99 26.08 0.53
CA ALA A 169 -7.32 27.06 -0.32
C ALA A 169 -7.01 28.32 0.51
N ILE A 170 -5.92 28.28 1.27
CA ILE A 170 -5.40 29.46 1.93
C ILE A 170 -4.54 30.17 0.89
N GLU A 171 -5.08 31.22 0.27
CA GLU A 171 -4.30 32.13 -0.57
C GLU A 171 -3.29 32.87 0.33
N GLU A 172 -2.06 32.35 0.41
CA GLU A 172 -0.95 32.98 1.16
C GLU A 172 -0.59 34.39 0.64
N ASP A 173 -1.03 34.74 -0.58
CA ASP A 173 -0.75 36.02 -1.25
C ASP A 173 -1.71 37.17 -0.90
N ARG A 174 -2.75 36.94 -0.08
CA ARG A 174 -3.54 38.08 0.42
C ARG A 174 -2.74 38.79 1.51
N LEU A 175 -2.64 40.11 1.40
CA LEU A 175 -2.03 41.10 2.32
C LEU A 175 -2.37 40.94 3.84
N GLY A 176 -3.21 39.97 4.23
CA GLY A 176 -3.50 39.58 5.60
C GLY A 176 -2.75 38.35 6.14
N ALA A 177 -2.01 37.59 5.32
CA ALA A 177 -1.31 36.36 5.75
C ALA A 177 -0.15 36.60 6.75
N THR A 178 0.33 37.84 6.87
CA THR A 178 1.36 38.24 7.86
C THR A 178 0.78 38.65 9.21
N HIS A 179 -0.53 38.85 9.32
CA HIS A 179 -1.16 39.29 10.57
C HIS A 179 -1.08 38.17 11.63
N PRO A 180 -0.67 38.43 12.89
CA PRO A 180 -0.44 37.40 13.89
C PRO A 180 -1.65 36.50 14.15
N PHE A 181 -2.86 37.05 14.13
CA PHE A 181 -4.10 36.29 14.30
C PHE A 181 -4.49 35.48 13.07
N VAL A 182 -4.13 35.94 11.86
CA VAL A 182 -4.36 35.19 10.62
C VAL A 182 -3.32 34.08 10.49
N ARG A 183 -2.05 34.35 10.81
CA ARG A 183 -1.01 33.31 10.95
C ARG A 183 -1.38 32.28 12.00
N HIS A 184 -1.84 32.73 13.18
CA HIS A 184 -2.30 31.83 14.21
C HIS A 184 -3.51 31.04 13.70
N ALA A 185 -4.52 31.65 13.08
CA ALA A 185 -5.68 30.96 12.53
C ALA A 185 -5.37 30.04 11.33
N ILE A 186 -4.30 30.28 10.57
CA ILE A 186 -3.78 29.41 9.50
C ILE A 186 -3.02 28.22 10.12
N GLN A 187 -2.19 28.49 11.14
CA GLN A 187 -1.44 27.47 11.90
C GLN A 187 -2.34 26.62 12.81
N SER A 188 -3.43 27.20 13.29
CA SER A 188 -4.54 26.53 14.00
C SER A 188 -5.72 26.25 13.05
N GLY A 189 -5.45 26.24 11.74
CA GLY A 189 -6.42 26.18 10.66
C GLY A 189 -7.30 24.93 10.66
N PRO A 190 -8.33 24.92 9.79
CA PRO A 190 -9.37 23.90 9.80
C PRO A 190 -8.72 22.53 9.76
N ARG A 191 -9.13 21.66 10.69
CA ARG A 191 -8.72 20.25 10.74
C ARG A 191 -8.71 19.70 9.33
N VAL A 192 -7.51 19.41 8.85
CA VAL A 192 -7.24 18.76 7.57
C VAL A 192 -8.12 17.53 7.52
N SER A 193 -9.22 17.62 6.78
CA SER A 193 -10.27 16.64 6.86
C SER A 193 -9.97 15.52 5.88
N VAL A 194 -9.90 14.31 6.41
CA VAL A 194 -9.71 13.10 5.62
C VAL A 194 -11.08 12.54 5.26
N TYR A 195 -11.24 12.20 4.00
CA TYR A 195 -12.46 11.62 3.44
C TYR A 195 -12.13 10.36 2.66
N MET A 196 -13.04 9.39 2.71
CA MET A 196 -13.05 8.25 1.80
C MET A 196 -14.08 8.51 0.71
N ALA A 197 -13.68 8.49 -0.55
CA ALA A 197 -14.55 8.53 -1.72
C ALA A 197 -14.55 7.16 -2.41
N ARG A 198 -15.74 6.57 -2.63
CA ARG A 198 -15.86 5.34 -3.41
C ARG A 198 -16.43 5.62 -4.79
N HIS A 199 -15.71 5.18 -5.82
CA HIS A 199 -16.11 5.23 -7.22
C HIS A 199 -16.45 3.84 -7.74
N SER A 200 -17.59 3.69 -8.43
CA SER A 200 -17.92 2.45 -9.14
C SER A 200 -17.24 2.42 -10.51
N LEU A 201 -16.57 1.32 -10.84
CA LEU A 201 -16.04 1.10 -12.20
C LEU A 201 -17.07 0.47 -13.14
N GLN A 202 -18.17 -0.07 -12.61
CA GLN A 202 -19.25 -0.67 -13.41
C GLN A 202 -20.20 0.42 -13.93
N THR A 203 -20.40 1.47 -13.14
CA THR A 203 -21.37 2.54 -13.33
C THR A 203 -20.69 3.88 -13.07
N LEU A 204 -19.95 4.37 -14.07
CA LEU A 204 -19.15 5.61 -13.97
C LEU A 204 -19.95 6.87 -13.57
N ASN A 205 -21.27 6.85 -13.75
CA ASN A 205 -22.18 7.95 -13.37
C ASN A 205 -22.91 7.72 -12.04
N GLU A 206 -22.56 6.67 -11.29
CA GLU A 206 -23.12 6.45 -9.96
C GLU A 206 -22.61 7.54 -8.99
N PRO A 207 -23.46 8.06 -8.09
CA PRO A 207 -23.01 9.04 -7.11
C PRO A 207 -21.84 8.51 -6.27
N ILE A 208 -20.81 9.35 -6.14
CA ILE A 208 -19.64 9.07 -5.30
C ILE A 208 -20.10 9.00 -3.84
N ARG A 209 -19.84 7.89 -3.17
CA ARG A 209 -20.11 7.76 -1.74
C ARG A 209 -18.95 8.32 -0.95
N MET A 210 -19.25 9.21 0.00
CA MET A 210 -18.23 9.88 0.80
C MET A 210 -18.41 9.58 2.30
N CYS A 211 -17.31 9.29 2.97
CA CYS A 211 -17.23 9.12 4.43
C CYS A 211 -16.18 10.10 4.99
N ALA A 212 -16.45 10.76 6.11
CA ALA A 212 -15.50 11.64 6.78
C ALA A 212 -14.98 11.03 8.08
N PHE A 213 -13.75 11.38 8.48
CA PHE A 213 -13.11 10.86 9.70
C PHE A 213 -12.74 11.98 10.68
N PRO A 214 -13.70 12.71 11.27
CA PRO A 214 -13.41 13.85 12.14
C PRO A 214 -12.67 13.47 13.43
N ASP A 215 -12.84 12.24 13.91
CA ASP A 215 -12.19 11.73 15.12
C ASP A 215 -10.70 11.43 14.90
N HIS A 216 -10.26 11.33 13.65
CA HIS A 216 -8.87 10.99 13.27
C HIS A 216 -8.15 12.23 12.69
N ALA A 217 -8.58 13.43 13.08
CA ALA A 217 -7.97 14.69 12.62
C ALA A 217 -6.50 14.84 13.03
N GLU A 218 -6.09 14.11 14.08
CA GLU A 218 -4.72 14.07 14.61
C GLU A 218 -3.98 12.79 14.19
N TYR A 219 -4.46 12.10 13.16
CA TYR A 219 -3.84 10.89 12.65
C TYR A 219 -3.53 10.98 11.16
N GLU A 220 -2.44 10.33 10.76
CA GLU A 220 -2.05 10.13 9.37
C GLU A 220 -2.38 8.70 8.93
N PRO A 221 -3.05 8.51 7.79
CA PRO A 221 -3.36 7.17 7.31
C PRO A 221 -2.14 6.53 6.64
N LEU A 222 -1.68 5.42 7.21
CA LEU A 222 -0.53 4.67 6.70
C LEU A 222 -0.92 3.69 5.59
N ALA A 223 -2.06 3.04 5.74
CA ALA A 223 -2.53 1.99 4.83
C ALA A 223 -4.06 1.99 4.71
N LEU A 224 -4.52 1.50 3.55
CA LEU A 224 -5.94 1.30 3.23
C LEU A 224 -6.15 -0.09 2.66
N ALA A 225 -7.19 -0.77 3.12
CA ALA A 225 -7.71 -1.98 2.50
C ALA A 225 -9.22 -1.90 2.35
N ALA A 226 -9.76 -2.29 1.20
CA ALA A 226 -11.19 -2.35 0.95
C ALA A 226 -11.62 -3.80 0.68
N ALA A 227 -12.71 -4.23 1.31
CA ALA A 227 -13.23 -5.59 1.19
C ALA A 227 -14.47 -5.67 0.28
N GLY A 228 -15.33 -4.65 0.33
CA GLY A 228 -16.56 -4.55 -0.44
C GLY A 228 -17.06 -3.12 -0.47
N GLU A 229 -18.30 -2.92 -0.88
CA GLU A 229 -18.85 -1.58 -1.11
C GLU A 229 -18.96 -0.71 0.16
N SER A 230 -19.19 -1.34 1.31
CA SER A 230 -19.39 -0.68 2.60
C SER A 230 -18.26 -0.89 3.59
N THR A 231 -17.31 -1.77 3.28
CA THR A 231 -16.39 -2.31 4.29
C THR A 231 -14.95 -2.09 3.88
N PHE A 232 -14.23 -1.33 4.70
CA PHE A 232 -12.83 -0.98 4.50
C PHE A 232 -12.14 -0.81 5.85
N ALA A 233 -10.82 -0.97 5.87
CA ALA A 233 -9.99 -0.76 7.05
C ALA A 233 -8.89 0.26 6.75
N ILE A 234 -8.62 1.14 7.72
CA ILE A 234 -7.55 2.14 7.63
C ILE A 234 -6.62 1.92 8.82
N SER A 235 -5.31 1.93 8.54
CA SER A 235 -4.28 2.03 9.58
C SER A 235 -3.92 3.49 9.76
N TRP A 236 -3.96 3.95 10.99
CA TRP A 236 -3.72 5.33 11.40
C TRP A 236 -2.50 5.39 12.32
N GLN A 237 -1.76 6.48 12.23
CA GLN A 237 -0.66 6.80 13.15
C GLN A 237 -0.79 8.24 13.63
N HIS A 238 -0.66 8.46 14.93
CA HIS A 238 -0.74 9.81 15.49
C HIS A 238 0.44 10.66 15.00
N PHE A 239 0.19 11.90 14.56
CA PHE A 239 1.25 12.70 13.92
C PHE A 239 2.40 13.11 14.87
N ARG A 240 2.17 13.07 16.19
CA ARG A 240 3.20 13.41 17.21
C ARG A 240 3.80 12.20 17.89
N GLU A 241 3.07 11.09 17.92
CA GLU A 241 3.40 9.92 18.74
C GLU A 241 3.53 8.73 17.81
N SER A 242 4.75 8.42 17.39
CA SER A 242 5.01 7.36 16.41
C SER A 242 4.57 5.97 16.88
N ASP A 243 4.49 5.78 18.19
CA ASP A 243 4.12 4.51 18.83
C ASP A 243 2.61 4.37 19.03
N ASP A 244 1.84 5.45 18.80
CA ASP A 244 0.38 5.41 18.80
C ASP A 244 -0.14 5.13 17.38
N TYR A 245 -0.54 3.87 17.17
CA TYR A 245 -1.11 3.40 15.93
C TYR A 245 -2.38 2.59 16.19
N GLU A 246 -3.33 2.72 15.28
CA GLU A 246 -4.56 1.93 15.32
C GLU A 246 -4.94 1.43 13.93
N VAL A 247 -5.71 0.34 13.89
CA VAL A 247 -6.31 -0.19 12.67
C VAL A 247 -7.80 -0.27 12.89
N VAL A 248 -8.55 0.56 12.17
CA VAL A 248 -10.00 0.69 12.35
C VAL A 248 -10.71 0.10 11.14
N LEU A 249 -11.64 -0.83 11.41
CA LEU A 249 -12.56 -1.38 10.42
C LEU A 249 -13.83 -0.54 10.40
N TYR A 250 -14.16 0.00 9.23
CA TYR A 250 -15.36 0.80 9.00
C TYR A 250 -16.39 -0.03 8.23
N ASN A 251 -17.64 0.12 8.64
CA ASN A 251 -18.81 -0.39 7.91
C ASN A 251 -19.74 0.80 7.64
N SER A 252 -19.68 1.34 6.43
CA SER A 252 -20.59 2.40 5.99
C SER A 252 -21.92 1.76 5.59
N PRO A 253 -23.04 2.00 6.30
CA PRO A 253 -24.32 1.49 5.85
C PRO A 253 -24.63 2.00 4.43
N ARG A 254 -25.25 1.14 3.60
CA ARG A 254 -25.86 1.60 2.34
C ARG A 254 -26.88 2.66 2.72
N GLN A 255 -26.71 3.90 2.28
CA GLN A 255 -27.72 4.93 2.49
C GLN A 255 -29.02 4.45 1.84
N SER A 256 -30.04 4.19 2.65
CA SER A 256 -31.42 4.29 2.17
C SER A 256 -31.65 5.73 1.72
N SER A 257 -32.49 5.94 0.72
CA SER A 257 -32.77 7.21 0.01
C SER A 257 -33.28 8.40 0.85
N SER A 258 -33.04 8.43 2.16
CA SER A 258 -33.31 9.56 3.04
C SER A 258 -32.08 10.47 3.14
N ASN A 259 -32.23 11.71 2.67
CA ASN A 259 -31.25 12.80 2.60
C ASN A 259 -30.69 13.29 3.96
N THR A 260 -30.27 12.41 4.86
CA THR A 260 -29.65 12.78 6.14
C THR A 260 -28.23 12.22 6.23
N PRO A 261 -27.18 13.06 6.38
CA PRO A 261 -25.82 12.59 6.57
C PRO A 261 -25.71 11.86 7.92
N GLY A 262 -25.49 10.54 7.87
CA GLY A 262 -25.31 9.70 9.05
C GLY A 262 -23.84 9.67 9.49
N ILE A 263 -23.60 9.84 10.79
CA ILE A 263 -22.30 9.56 11.42
C ILE A 263 -22.09 8.04 11.41
N ILE A 264 -20.96 7.59 10.88
CA ILE A 264 -20.62 6.16 10.81
C ILE A 264 -20.26 5.69 12.23
N GLY A 265 -20.93 4.64 12.70
CA GLY A 265 -20.65 4.02 13.98
C GLY A 265 -19.28 3.35 13.99
N THR A 266 -18.44 3.72 14.95
CA THR A 266 -17.14 3.13 15.23
C THR A 266 -17.32 1.81 15.97
N LEU A 267 -16.80 0.69 15.43
CA LEU A 267 -16.55 -0.51 16.22
C LEU A 267 -15.06 -0.54 16.57
N ARG A 268 -14.74 -0.18 17.82
CA ARG A 268 -13.40 -0.30 18.39
C ARG A 268 -13.07 -1.77 18.62
N PHE A 269 -11.98 -2.27 18.06
CA PHE A 269 -11.36 -3.52 18.47
C PHE A 269 -9.92 -3.26 18.93
N PHE A 270 -9.52 -4.02 19.95
CA PHE A 270 -8.38 -3.80 20.82
C PHE A 270 -7.03 -3.78 20.10
N ALA A 271 -6.19 -2.83 20.51
CA ALA A 271 -4.76 -2.85 20.24
C ALA A 271 -4.16 -4.17 20.72
N VAL A 272 -3.56 -4.94 19.80
CA VAL A 272 -2.61 -5.98 20.17
C VAL A 272 -1.28 -5.29 20.35
N HIS A 273 -0.95 -4.96 21.61
CA HIS A 273 0.42 -4.58 21.95
C HIS A 273 1.35 -5.78 21.72
N PRO A 274 2.45 -5.63 20.98
CA PRO A 274 3.53 -6.59 21.04
C PRO A 274 4.15 -6.48 22.44
N VAL A 275 3.95 -7.50 23.27
CA VAL A 275 4.77 -7.68 24.46
C VAL A 275 6.16 -8.09 23.96
N LEU A 276 7.14 -7.24 24.24
CA LEU A 276 8.57 -7.47 24.03
C LEU A 276 9.04 -8.83 24.59
#